data_AF-A0A949WGE8-F1
#
_entry.id   AF-A0A949WGE8-F1
#
_cell.length_a   1.000
_cell.length_b   1.000
_cell.length_c   1.000
_cell.angle_alpha   90.00
_cell.angle_beta   90.00
_cell.angle_gamma   90.00
#
_symmetry.space_group_name_H-M   'P 1'
#
loop_
_entity.id
_entity.type
_entity.pdbx_description
1 polymer ?
#
loop_
_entity_poly.entity_id
_entity_poly.type
_entity_poly.pdbx_seq_one_letter_code
_entity_poly.pdbx_strand_id
1 'polypeptide(L)'
;MSAASSPRSKIILLGSSAALLVALYFGWQWAGQEAVVKPAPAPAAAKGSPQPVKPADASATSSKDGKPAMAPGGDRLYTVEEGDLMIDEILRSTKEIPEMARDLHELVKKLNGEAQVNASRHLVNLTSDQDYGLIAGFLTDAKMNPDVIEVLFSDLMNRNRVLQMPLFMNMLKNPAHPQNEQVRNVLTILAGEDFGTDWAKWDAWAAAEIKNQQTGQ
;
A
#
# COMPACT_ATOMS: atom_id res chain seq x y z
N MET A 1 -10.73 19.13 -72.90
CA MET A 1 -11.23 20.04 -71.85
C MET A 1 -11.07 19.29 -70.53
N SER A 2 -10.01 19.61 -69.78
CA SER A 2 -9.53 18.84 -68.64
C SER A 2 -10.13 19.34 -67.33
N ALA A 3 -10.51 18.40 -66.45
CA ALA A 3 -11.18 18.64 -65.18
C ALA A 3 -10.22 19.22 -64.11
N ALA A 4 -10.79 20.09 -63.27
CA ALA A 4 -10.13 20.82 -62.20
C ALA A 4 -9.85 19.97 -60.95
N SER A 5 -8.68 20.20 -60.36
CA SER A 5 -8.21 19.66 -59.08
C SER A 5 -8.80 20.40 -57.88
N SER A 6 -9.29 19.66 -56.88
CA SER A 6 -9.73 20.19 -55.58
C SER A 6 -8.60 20.16 -54.53
N PRO A 7 -8.39 21.22 -53.73
CA PRO A 7 -7.38 21.22 -52.66
C PRO A 7 -7.91 20.64 -51.35
N ARG A 8 -7.17 19.68 -50.78
CA ARG A 8 -7.42 19.11 -49.44
C ARG A 8 -6.98 20.08 -48.33
N SER A 9 -7.92 20.34 -47.42
CA SER A 9 -7.79 21.12 -46.19
C SER A 9 -6.75 20.51 -45.23
N LYS A 10 -5.83 21.34 -44.71
CA LYS A 10 -4.97 21.00 -43.57
C LYS A 10 -5.63 21.57 -42.31
N ILE A 11 -6.13 20.71 -41.44
CA ILE A 11 -6.68 21.09 -40.13
C ILE A 11 -5.61 20.91 -39.05
N ILE A 12 -5.54 21.94 -38.23
CA ILE A 12 -4.71 22.23 -37.07
C ILE A 12 -4.95 21.23 -35.93
N LEU A 13 -3.91 20.85 -35.18
CA LEU A 13 -3.99 20.48 -33.76
C LEU A 13 -2.60 20.57 -33.11
N LEU A 14 -2.15 21.81 -32.87
CA LEU A 14 -1.06 22.14 -31.94
C LEU A 14 -1.74 22.89 -30.78
N GLY A 15 -2.02 22.23 -29.66
CA GLY A 15 -2.65 22.93 -28.52
C GLY A 15 -3.33 22.10 -27.45
N SER A 16 -2.80 20.93 -27.05
CA SER A 16 -3.41 20.15 -25.94
C SER A 16 -2.42 19.60 -24.91
N SER A 17 -1.12 19.78 -25.10
CA SER A 17 -0.10 19.20 -24.20
C SER A 17 0.34 20.11 -23.04
N ALA A 18 0.07 21.43 -23.08
CA ALA A 18 0.49 22.34 -22.02
C ALA A 18 -0.52 22.47 -20.85
N ALA A 19 -1.82 22.22 -21.08
CA ALA A 19 -2.85 22.40 -20.05
C ALA A 19 -2.96 21.22 -19.07
N LEU A 20 -2.64 19.99 -19.49
CA LEU A 20 -2.69 18.80 -18.63
C LEU A 20 -1.56 18.77 -17.59
N LEU A 21 -0.40 19.35 -17.90
CA LEU A 21 0.73 19.42 -16.95
C LEU A 21 0.50 20.44 -15.82
N VAL A 22 -0.26 21.50 -16.08
CA VAL A 22 -0.65 22.47 -15.04
C VAL A 22 -1.70 21.88 -14.08
N ALA A 23 -2.65 21.09 -14.59
CA ALA A 23 -3.66 20.42 -13.76
C ALA A 23 -3.06 19.32 -12.84
N LEU A 24 -2.07 18.57 -13.33
CA LEU A 24 -1.35 17.57 -12.54
C LEU A 24 -0.44 18.19 -11.46
N TYR A 25 0.15 19.37 -11.71
CA TYR A 25 0.96 20.07 -10.71
C TYR A 25 0.12 20.71 -9.59
N PHE A 26 -1.04 21.31 -9.90
CA PHE A 26 -1.89 21.93 -8.88
C PHE A 26 -2.75 20.93 -8.09
N GLY A 27 -3.15 19.79 -8.67
CA GLY A 27 -3.90 18.75 -7.97
C GLY A 27 -3.12 18.11 -6.81
N TRP A 28 -1.78 18.08 -6.92
CA TRP A 28 -0.90 17.53 -5.89
C TRP A 28 -0.68 18.49 -4.69
N GLN A 29 -0.97 19.80 -4.84
CA GLN A 29 -0.76 20.79 -3.76
C GLN A 29 -1.94 20.94 -2.78
N TRP A 30 -3.08 20.26 -2.99
CA TRP A 30 -4.29 20.43 -2.16
C TRP A 30 -4.92 19.15 -1.61
N ALA A 31 -4.39 17.95 -1.90
CA ALA A 31 -4.93 16.69 -1.39
C ALA A 31 -4.46 16.33 0.05
N GLY A 32 -4.27 17.35 0.90
CA GLY A 32 -3.77 17.25 2.28
C GLY A 32 -4.46 18.17 3.28
N GLN A 33 -5.67 18.66 3.00
CA GLN A 33 -6.49 19.33 4.02
C GLN A 33 -7.31 18.31 4.80
N GLU A 34 -6.73 17.92 5.93
CA GLU A 34 -7.41 17.30 7.06
C GLU A 34 -8.71 18.06 7.37
N ALA A 35 -9.82 17.32 7.49
CA ALA A 35 -11.04 17.85 8.06
C ALA A 35 -10.75 18.23 9.52
N VAL A 36 -10.56 19.53 9.78
CA VAL A 36 -10.49 20.09 11.12
C VAL A 36 -11.80 19.76 11.84
N VAL A 37 -11.74 18.76 12.73
CA VAL A 37 -12.80 18.48 13.69
C VAL A 37 -12.93 19.71 14.60
N LYS A 38 -14.05 20.42 14.44
CA LYS A 38 -14.43 21.56 15.29
C LYS A 38 -14.64 21.04 16.72
N PRO A 39 -13.90 21.56 17.74
CA PRO A 39 -14.13 21.13 19.12
C PRO A 39 -15.49 21.64 19.61
N ALA A 40 -16.31 20.72 20.12
CA ALA A 40 -17.59 21.02 20.74
C ALA A 40 -17.40 21.85 22.03
N PRO A 41 -18.35 22.75 22.37
CA PRO A 41 -18.26 23.56 23.58
C PRO A 41 -18.41 22.72 24.86
N ALA A 42 -17.56 23.02 25.83
CA ALA A 42 -17.51 22.39 27.15
C ALA A 42 -18.84 22.58 27.93
N PRO A 43 -19.40 21.53 28.54
CA PRO A 43 -20.46 21.67 29.53
C PRO A 43 -19.91 22.12 30.89
N ALA A 44 -20.69 22.97 31.52
CA ALA A 44 -20.39 23.75 32.71
C ALA A 44 -20.08 22.93 33.98
N ALA A 45 -19.27 23.56 34.82
CA ALA A 45 -18.82 23.11 36.12
C ALA A 45 -19.96 22.77 37.10
N ALA A 46 -19.86 21.61 37.75
CA ALA A 46 -20.52 21.30 39.00
C ALA A 46 -19.46 21.07 40.09
N LYS A 47 -19.66 21.75 41.22
CA LYS A 47 -18.79 21.86 42.39
C LYS A 47 -18.64 20.51 43.11
N GLY A 48 -17.40 20.12 43.42
CA GLY A 48 -17.08 19.05 44.36
C GLY A 48 -15.88 19.46 45.23
N SER A 49 -16.09 19.53 46.54
CA SER A 49 -15.15 19.99 47.56
C SER A 49 -13.93 19.08 47.74
N PRO A 50 -12.77 19.60 48.22
CA PRO A 50 -11.53 18.85 48.36
C PRO A 50 -11.48 18.03 49.67
N GLN A 51 -11.00 16.78 49.59
CA GLN A 51 -10.51 16.02 50.74
C GLN A 51 -8.99 15.83 50.66
N PRO A 52 -8.25 15.99 51.78
CA PRO A 52 -6.81 15.79 51.85
C PRO A 52 -6.48 14.38 52.35
N VAL A 53 -5.56 13.68 51.67
CA VAL A 53 -4.82 12.55 52.27
C VAL A 53 -3.34 12.63 51.96
N LYS A 54 -2.60 12.23 52.99
CA LYS A 54 -1.23 12.53 53.39
C LYS A 54 -0.18 11.66 52.66
N PRO A 55 1.08 12.11 52.53
CA PRO A 55 2.12 11.40 51.78
C PRO A 55 2.76 10.28 52.62
N ALA A 56 3.23 9.23 51.94
CA ALA A 56 4.06 8.19 52.52
C ALA A 56 5.38 8.08 51.74
N ASP A 57 6.44 8.03 52.53
CA ASP A 57 7.85 8.08 52.18
C ASP A 57 8.37 6.91 51.34
N ALA A 58 9.41 7.28 50.59
CA ALA A 58 10.59 6.53 50.16
C ALA A 58 10.79 5.07 50.63
N SER A 59 11.20 4.24 49.67
CA SER A 59 12.47 3.50 49.78
C SER A 59 13.01 3.14 48.39
N ALA A 60 14.27 3.51 48.18
CA ALA A 60 15.10 3.16 47.05
C ALA A 60 15.59 1.71 47.14
N THR A 61 15.87 1.06 46.01
CA THR A 61 17.15 0.35 45.82
C THR A 61 17.43 -0.01 44.36
N SER A 62 18.68 0.24 43.99
CA SER A 62 19.34 0.03 42.72
C SER A 62 19.47 -1.44 42.31
N SER A 63 19.50 -1.70 41.01
CA SER A 63 20.32 -2.72 40.32
C SER A 63 20.41 -2.27 38.85
N LYS A 64 21.45 -1.55 38.43
CA LYS A 64 22.81 -2.00 38.07
C LYS A 64 22.81 -2.83 36.77
N ASP A 65 23.19 -2.15 35.70
CA ASP A 65 23.90 -2.65 34.51
C ASP A 65 23.56 -4.06 34.01
N GLY A 66 22.49 -4.14 33.22
CA GLY A 66 22.28 -5.23 32.28
C GLY A 66 23.14 -5.04 31.03
N LYS A 67 24.38 -5.52 31.08
CA LYS A 67 25.21 -5.79 29.89
C LYS A 67 24.41 -6.72 28.95
N PRO A 68 24.16 -6.39 27.67
CA PRO A 68 23.57 -7.38 26.77
C PRO A 68 24.62 -8.46 26.50
N ALA A 69 24.39 -9.63 27.09
CA ALA A 69 25.08 -10.85 26.71
C ALA A 69 24.57 -11.25 25.31
N MET A 70 25.35 -10.93 24.26
CA MET A 70 25.14 -11.52 22.95
C MET A 70 25.37 -13.03 23.05
N ALA A 71 24.28 -13.79 23.03
CA ALA A 71 24.31 -15.20 22.68
C ALA A 71 24.70 -15.32 21.18
N PRO A 72 25.60 -16.24 20.81
CA PRO A 72 25.88 -16.51 19.41
C PRO A 72 24.92 -17.58 18.88
N GLY A 73 24.07 -17.23 17.91
CA GLY A 73 23.34 -18.20 17.10
C GLY A 73 21.82 -18.01 17.06
N GLY A 74 21.36 -17.37 15.99
CA GLY A 74 19.96 -17.18 15.61
C GLY A 74 19.89 -16.00 14.65
N ASP A 75 19.29 -16.18 13.47
CA ASP A 75 19.19 -15.24 12.35
C ASP A 75 19.37 -13.77 12.73
N ARG A 76 20.40 -13.12 12.16
CA ARG A 76 20.61 -11.68 12.36
C ARG A 76 19.37 -10.93 11.84
N LEU A 77 18.57 -10.44 12.78
CA LEU A 77 17.57 -9.42 12.52
C LEU A 77 18.33 -8.11 12.30
N TYR A 78 18.22 -7.53 11.11
CA TYR A 78 18.80 -6.22 10.81
C TYR A 78 18.12 -5.16 11.69
N THR A 79 18.87 -4.19 12.19
CA THR A 79 18.22 -3.02 12.81
C THR A 79 17.51 -2.19 11.75
N VAL A 80 16.64 -1.27 12.19
CA VAL A 80 15.95 -0.36 11.26
C VAL A 80 16.96 0.47 10.48
N GLU A 81 17.97 1.00 11.16
CA GLU A 81 19.01 1.82 10.57
C GLU A 81 19.89 1.03 9.58
N GLU A 82 20.24 -0.21 9.90
CA GLU A 82 20.96 -1.08 8.96
C GLU A 82 20.12 -1.40 7.72
N GLY A 83 18.83 -1.68 7.90
CA GLY A 83 17.89 -1.90 6.81
C GLY A 83 17.77 -0.68 5.90
N ASP A 84 17.63 0.51 6.48
CA ASP A 84 17.54 1.77 5.74
C ASP A 84 18.79 2.03 4.90
N LEU A 85 19.99 1.78 5.44
CA LEU A 85 21.23 1.89 4.68
C LEU A 85 21.28 0.93 3.48
N MET A 86 20.76 -0.29 3.63
CA MET A 86 20.71 -1.27 2.54
C MET A 86 19.69 -0.89 1.46
N ILE A 87 18.52 -0.36 1.87
CA ILE A 87 17.52 0.19 0.94
C ILE A 87 18.15 1.34 0.14
N ASP A 88 18.77 2.28 0.83
CA ASP A 88 19.42 3.46 0.26
C ASP A 88 20.50 3.08 -0.76
N GLU A 89 21.33 2.08 -0.45
CA GLU A 89 22.36 1.59 -1.37
C GLU A 89 21.76 1.04 -2.66
N ILE A 90 20.66 0.27 -2.58
CA ILE A 90 19.97 -0.25 -3.77
C ILE A 90 19.40 0.91 -4.59
N LEU A 91 18.72 1.86 -3.94
CA LEU A 91 18.07 2.99 -4.61
C LEU A 91 19.05 4.00 -5.22
N ARG A 92 20.28 4.07 -4.72
CA ARG A 92 21.35 4.92 -5.29
C ARG A 92 22.21 4.21 -6.35
N SER A 93 21.99 2.92 -6.57
CA SER A 93 22.76 2.16 -7.56
C SER A 93 22.50 2.66 -8.99
N THR A 94 23.41 2.35 -9.92
CA THR A 94 23.25 2.67 -11.34
C THR A 94 22.48 1.59 -12.11
N LYS A 95 21.74 0.72 -11.41
CA LYS A 95 20.97 -0.37 -12.01
C LYS A 95 19.67 0.15 -12.59
N GLU A 96 19.12 -0.60 -13.54
CA GLU A 96 17.80 -0.30 -14.10
C GLU A 96 16.68 -0.56 -13.06
N ILE A 97 15.55 0.15 -13.20
CA ILE A 97 14.42 0.06 -12.25
C ILE A 97 13.97 -1.39 -11.97
N PRO A 98 13.78 -2.27 -12.98
CA PRO A 98 13.37 -3.65 -12.72
C PRO A 98 14.42 -4.47 -11.95
N GLU A 99 15.70 -4.13 -12.07
CA GLU A 99 16.76 -4.78 -11.30
C GLU A 99 16.76 -4.30 -9.85
N MET A 100 16.60 -2.99 -9.61
CA MET A 100 16.42 -2.45 -8.26
C MET A 100 15.19 -3.03 -7.55
N ALA A 101 14.08 -3.22 -8.26
CA ALA A 101 12.89 -3.87 -7.71
C ALA A 101 13.18 -5.33 -7.30
N ARG A 102 13.94 -6.09 -8.08
CA ARG A 102 14.34 -7.46 -7.71
C ARG A 102 15.27 -7.48 -6.50
N ASP A 103 16.21 -6.56 -6.43
CA ASP A 103 17.11 -6.44 -5.28
C ASP A 103 16.33 -6.08 -4.01
N LEU A 104 15.38 -5.13 -4.09
CA LEU A 104 14.50 -4.79 -2.97
C LEU A 104 13.59 -5.94 -2.57
N HIS A 105 13.05 -6.70 -3.52
CA HIS A 105 12.27 -7.90 -3.23
C HIS A 105 13.10 -8.92 -2.43
N GLU A 106 14.35 -9.17 -2.81
CA GLU A 106 15.25 -10.06 -2.07
C GLU A 106 15.66 -9.49 -0.71
N LEU A 107 15.74 -8.16 -0.59
CA LEU A 107 15.99 -7.50 0.69
C LEU A 107 14.78 -7.64 1.65
N VAL A 108 13.55 -7.44 1.16
CA VAL A 108 12.31 -7.60 1.96
C VAL A 108 12.22 -8.98 2.63
N LYS A 109 12.72 -10.04 1.97
CA LYS A 109 12.75 -11.40 2.54
C LYS A 109 13.71 -11.57 3.72
N LYS A 110 14.70 -10.69 3.83
CA LYS A 110 15.76 -10.74 4.85
C LYS A 110 15.51 -9.76 5.99
N LEU A 111 14.79 -8.68 5.71
CA LEU A 111 14.40 -7.68 6.71
C LEU A 111 13.19 -8.16 7.52
N ASN A 112 13.00 -7.53 8.67
CA ASN A 112 11.84 -7.69 9.53
C ASN A 112 11.37 -6.32 10.07
N GLY A 113 10.20 -6.30 10.72
CA GLY A 113 9.67 -5.11 11.37
C GLY A 113 9.58 -3.90 10.45
N GLU A 114 9.93 -2.73 10.97
CA GLU A 114 9.84 -1.45 10.27
C GLU A 114 10.71 -1.37 9.02
N ALA A 115 11.94 -1.91 9.05
CA ALA A 115 12.81 -1.96 7.88
C ALA A 115 12.17 -2.71 6.71
N GLN A 116 11.51 -3.84 7.00
CA GLN A 116 10.81 -4.63 5.98
C GLN A 116 9.64 -3.85 5.36
N VAL A 117 8.89 -3.11 6.18
CA VAL A 117 7.80 -2.25 5.73
C VAL A 117 8.33 -1.11 4.86
N ASN A 118 9.42 -0.46 5.27
CA ASN A 118 10.04 0.62 4.51
C ASN A 118 10.54 0.13 3.14
N ALA A 119 11.28 -0.98 3.10
CA ALA A 119 11.71 -1.60 1.84
C ALA A 119 10.52 -1.93 0.92
N SER A 120 9.42 -2.40 1.50
CA SER A 120 8.20 -2.73 0.75
C SER A 120 7.53 -1.50 0.13
N ARG A 121 7.58 -0.34 0.79
CA ARG A 121 7.08 0.94 0.22
C ARG A 121 7.86 1.36 -1.01
N HIS A 122 9.18 1.19 -0.99
CA HIS A 122 10.01 1.46 -2.16
C HIS A 122 9.80 0.42 -3.26
N LEU A 123 9.66 -0.86 -2.89
CA LEU A 123 9.44 -1.95 -3.83
C LEU A 123 8.19 -1.76 -4.68
N VAL A 124 7.05 -1.40 -4.07
CA VAL A 124 5.80 -1.20 -4.83
C VAL A 124 5.89 -0.04 -5.83
N ASN A 125 6.61 1.04 -5.47
CA ASN A 125 6.83 2.20 -6.35
C ASN A 125 7.70 1.86 -7.57
N LEU A 126 8.61 0.89 -7.44
CA LEU A 126 9.47 0.44 -8.54
C LEU A 126 8.84 -0.71 -9.34
N THR A 127 7.74 -1.29 -8.87
CA THR A 127 7.09 -2.43 -9.51
C THR A 127 6.06 -1.94 -10.52
N SER A 128 6.30 -2.27 -11.79
CA SER A 128 5.38 -2.00 -12.89
C SER A 128 4.21 -3.00 -12.88
N ASP A 129 3.15 -2.70 -13.61
CA ASP A 129 2.04 -3.64 -13.81
C ASP A 129 2.49 -4.94 -14.49
N GLN A 130 3.48 -4.85 -15.39
CA GLN A 130 4.04 -6.00 -16.10
C GLN A 130 4.87 -6.90 -15.17
N ASP A 131 5.53 -6.31 -14.18
CA ASP A 131 6.39 -7.01 -13.23
C ASP A 131 5.67 -7.35 -11.91
N TYR A 132 4.37 -7.09 -11.79
CA TYR A 132 3.63 -7.25 -10.54
C TYR A 132 3.65 -8.68 -9.97
N GLY A 133 3.86 -9.67 -10.84
CA GLY A 133 4.09 -11.06 -10.43
C GLY A 133 5.27 -11.22 -9.47
N LEU A 134 6.23 -10.28 -9.45
CA LEU A 134 7.34 -10.25 -8.50
C LEU A 134 6.85 -10.16 -7.05
N ILE A 135 5.84 -9.34 -6.76
CA ILE A 135 5.39 -9.06 -5.39
C ILE A 135 4.11 -9.77 -5.00
N ALA A 136 3.41 -10.40 -5.96
CA ALA A 136 2.17 -11.13 -5.74
C ALA A 136 2.28 -12.23 -4.66
N GLY A 137 3.46 -12.85 -4.54
CA GLY A 137 3.74 -13.86 -3.52
C GLY A 137 3.66 -13.30 -2.09
N PHE A 138 4.25 -12.13 -1.84
CA PHE A 138 4.16 -11.49 -0.52
C PHE A 138 2.74 -11.08 -0.18
N LEU A 139 1.99 -10.58 -1.15
CA LEU A 139 0.63 -10.10 -0.94
C LEU A 139 -0.38 -11.22 -0.64
N THR A 140 -0.14 -12.44 -1.11
CA THR A 140 -1.06 -13.58 -0.91
C THR A 140 -0.60 -14.55 0.18
N ASP A 141 0.60 -14.38 0.72
CA ASP A 141 1.11 -15.16 1.84
C ASP A 141 0.58 -14.61 3.17
N ALA A 142 -0.35 -15.35 3.78
CA ALA A 142 -0.93 -14.99 5.08
C ALA A 142 0.09 -14.99 6.24
N LYS A 143 1.30 -15.52 6.03
CA LYS A 143 2.39 -15.47 7.02
C LYS A 143 3.28 -14.25 6.88
N MET A 144 3.11 -13.47 5.81
CA MET A 144 3.85 -12.25 5.62
C MET A 144 3.49 -11.24 6.71
N ASN A 145 4.43 -10.36 7.04
CA ASN A 145 4.20 -9.28 7.99
C ASN A 145 2.93 -8.49 7.60
N PRO A 146 1.92 -8.37 8.48
CA PRO A 146 0.66 -7.68 8.18
C PRO A 146 0.84 -6.25 7.68
N ASP A 147 1.83 -5.52 8.22
CA ASP A 147 2.11 -4.13 7.81
C ASP A 147 2.68 -4.08 6.38
N VAL A 148 3.43 -5.12 5.99
CA VAL A 148 3.90 -5.25 4.60
C VAL A 148 2.73 -5.58 3.68
N ILE A 149 1.85 -6.51 4.09
CA ILE A 149 0.64 -6.84 3.34
C ILE A 149 -0.22 -5.58 3.14
N GLU A 150 -0.35 -4.72 4.15
CA GLU A 150 -1.11 -3.47 4.04
C GLU A 150 -0.52 -2.51 2.99
N VAL A 151 0.81 -2.35 2.96
CA VAL A 151 1.49 -1.54 1.94
C VAL A 151 1.23 -2.09 0.53
N LEU A 152 1.41 -3.40 0.33
CA LEU A 152 1.20 -4.04 -0.97
C LEU A 152 -0.27 -4.02 -1.39
N PHE A 153 -1.19 -4.20 -0.44
CA PHE A 153 -2.63 -4.16 -0.69
C PHE A 153 -3.07 -2.74 -1.10
N SER A 154 -2.58 -1.71 -0.39
CA SER A 154 -2.84 -0.31 -0.74
C SER A 154 -2.35 0.03 -2.15
N ASP A 155 -1.16 -0.45 -2.53
CA ASP A 155 -0.68 -0.33 -3.91
C ASP A 155 -1.60 -1.08 -4.89
N LEU A 156 -1.98 -2.34 -4.60
CA LEU A 156 -2.84 -3.15 -5.46
C LEU A 156 -4.18 -2.45 -5.75
N MET A 157 -4.77 -1.77 -4.76
CA MET A 157 -6.02 -1.02 -4.92
C MET A 157 -5.95 0.06 -6.00
N ASN A 158 -4.76 0.56 -6.32
CA ASN A 158 -4.51 1.54 -7.37
C ASN A 158 -4.15 0.93 -8.73
N ARG A 159 -4.05 -0.40 -8.83
CA ARG A 159 -3.71 -1.12 -10.07
C ARG A 159 -4.94 -1.44 -10.90
N ASN A 160 -4.74 -1.85 -12.15
CA ASN A 160 -5.84 -2.22 -13.02
C ASN A 160 -6.60 -3.46 -12.50
N ARG A 161 -7.88 -3.57 -12.86
CA ARG A 161 -8.79 -4.64 -12.41
C ARG A 161 -8.30 -6.04 -12.81
N VAL A 162 -7.61 -6.17 -13.94
CA VAL A 162 -7.07 -7.44 -14.44
C VAL A 162 -6.00 -8.01 -13.49
N LEU A 163 -5.19 -7.14 -12.88
CA LEU A 163 -4.23 -7.52 -11.84
C LEU A 163 -4.91 -7.77 -10.49
N GLN A 164 -5.88 -6.94 -10.12
CA GLN A 164 -6.56 -7.05 -8.83
C GLN A 164 -7.31 -8.37 -8.67
N MET A 165 -8.07 -8.81 -9.68
CA MET A 165 -9.03 -9.91 -9.51
C MET A 165 -8.40 -11.25 -9.11
N PRO A 166 -7.34 -11.75 -9.77
CA PRO A 166 -6.70 -12.99 -9.34
C PRO A 166 -6.19 -12.93 -7.90
N LEU A 167 -5.64 -11.78 -7.48
CA LEU A 167 -5.07 -11.60 -6.14
C LEU A 167 -6.17 -11.47 -5.08
N PHE A 168 -7.24 -10.73 -5.37
CA PHE A 168 -8.42 -10.66 -4.50
C PHE A 168 -9.05 -12.04 -4.33
N MET A 169 -9.18 -12.83 -5.40
CA MET A 169 -9.73 -14.18 -5.30
C MET A 169 -8.89 -15.10 -4.42
N ASN A 170 -7.55 -15.01 -4.50
CA ASN A 170 -6.65 -15.76 -3.62
C ASN A 170 -6.81 -15.35 -2.14
N MET A 171 -6.89 -14.05 -1.86
CA MET A 171 -7.09 -13.54 -0.50
C MET A 171 -8.48 -13.87 0.05
N LEU A 172 -9.54 -13.75 -0.76
CA LEU A 172 -10.93 -14.04 -0.38
C LEU A 172 -11.13 -15.52 -0.02
N LYS A 173 -10.52 -16.43 -0.79
CA LYS A 173 -10.60 -17.88 -0.57
C LYS A 173 -9.77 -18.35 0.64
N ASN A 174 -8.88 -17.50 1.16
CA ASN A 174 -8.10 -17.78 2.35
C ASN A 174 -8.64 -17.03 3.58
N PRO A 175 -9.46 -17.66 4.43
CA PRO A 175 -10.06 -17.01 5.60
C PRO A 175 -9.04 -16.59 6.67
N ALA A 176 -7.82 -17.13 6.64
CA ALA A 176 -6.74 -16.72 7.54
C ALA A 176 -5.93 -15.52 7.01
N HIS A 177 -6.22 -15.05 5.80
CA HIS A 177 -5.51 -13.92 5.21
C HIS A 177 -5.86 -12.60 5.93
N PRO A 178 -4.88 -11.75 6.32
CA PRO A 178 -5.17 -10.51 7.04
C PRO A 178 -6.13 -9.56 6.31
N GLN A 179 -6.09 -9.56 4.98
CA GLN A 179 -6.98 -8.75 4.12
C GLN A 179 -8.27 -9.47 3.69
N ASN A 180 -8.60 -10.65 4.24
CA ASN A 180 -9.75 -11.44 3.78
C ASN A 180 -11.08 -10.66 3.85
N GLU A 181 -11.37 -10.07 5.01
CA GLU A 181 -12.61 -9.30 5.23
C GLU A 181 -12.66 -8.05 4.35
N GLN A 182 -11.54 -7.31 4.26
CA GLN A 182 -11.44 -6.13 3.43
C GLN A 182 -11.68 -6.46 1.95
N VAL A 183 -11.07 -7.54 1.46
CA VAL A 183 -11.28 -8.02 0.09
C VAL A 183 -12.73 -8.45 -0.13
N ARG A 184 -13.36 -9.15 0.82
CA ARG A 184 -14.79 -9.48 0.76
C ARG A 184 -15.64 -8.22 0.60
N ASN A 185 -15.39 -7.20 1.42
CA ASN A 185 -16.14 -5.94 1.36
C ASN A 185 -15.99 -5.26 0.00
N VAL A 186 -14.76 -5.16 -0.52
CA VAL A 186 -14.49 -4.59 -1.85
C VAL A 186 -15.22 -5.39 -2.94
N LEU A 187 -15.09 -6.71 -2.94
CA LEU A 187 -15.69 -7.56 -3.96
C LEU A 187 -17.23 -7.55 -3.90
N THR A 188 -17.83 -7.53 -2.71
CA THR A 188 -19.27 -7.39 -2.52
C THR A 188 -19.79 -6.06 -3.07
N ILE A 189 -19.07 -4.96 -2.84
CA ILE A 189 -19.44 -3.65 -3.40
C ILE A 189 -19.39 -3.67 -4.92
N LEU A 190 -18.34 -4.27 -5.50
CA LEU A 190 -18.16 -4.35 -6.95
C LEU A 190 -19.17 -5.29 -7.63
N ALA A 191 -19.49 -6.42 -7.00
CA ALA A 191 -20.46 -7.39 -7.50
C ALA A 191 -21.91 -6.96 -7.27
N GLY A 192 -22.16 -6.09 -6.29
CA GLY A 192 -23.48 -5.69 -5.85
C GLY A 192 -24.16 -6.69 -4.89
N GLU A 193 -23.53 -7.85 -4.66
CA GLU A 193 -23.98 -8.84 -3.67
C GLU A 193 -22.80 -9.66 -3.12
N ASP A 194 -22.96 -10.21 -1.92
CA ASP A 194 -22.00 -11.18 -1.36
C ASP A 194 -22.46 -12.60 -1.72
N PHE A 195 -21.68 -13.30 -2.54
CA PHE A 195 -21.96 -14.70 -2.88
C PHE A 195 -21.62 -15.70 -1.75
N GLY A 196 -21.18 -15.22 -0.58
CA GLY A 196 -20.88 -16.03 0.59
C GLY A 196 -19.69 -16.96 0.32
N THR A 197 -19.93 -18.26 0.37
CA THR A 197 -18.97 -19.34 0.05
C THR A 197 -19.25 -20.00 -1.30
N ASP A 198 -20.13 -19.42 -2.13
CA ASP A 198 -20.36 -19.88 -3.50
C ASP A 198 -19.20 -19.43 -4.40
N TRP A 199 -18.11 -20.20 -4.34
CA TRP A 199 -16.89 -19.90 -5.09
C TRP A 199 -17.09 -19.95 -6.59
N ALA A 200 -18.05 -20.74 -7.08
CA ALA A 200 -18.35 -20.81 -8.50
C ALA A 200 -18.97 -19.49 -9.00
N LYS A 201 -19.87 -18.88 -8.21
CA LYS A 201 -20.39 -17.53 -8.53
C LYS A 201 -19.31 -16.46 -8.47
N TRP A 202 -18.45 -16.49 -7.43
CA TRP A 202 -17.32 -15.56 -7.35
C TRP A 202 -16.38 -15.67 -8.56
N ASP A 203 -16.01 -16.90 -8.94
CA ASP A 203 -15.11 -17.14 -10.08
C ASP A 203 -15.75 -16.73 -11.41
N ALA A 204 -17.04 -17.04 -11.61
CA ALA A 204 -17.77 -16.63 -12.82
C ALA A 204 -17.89 -15.11 -12.94
N TRP A 205 -18.22 -14.43 -11.84
CA TRP A 205 -18.28 -12.97 -11.79
C TRP A 205 -16.91 -12.33 -12.05
N ALA A 206 -15.85 -12.80 -11.38
CA ALA A 206 -14.51 -12.26 -11.54
C ALA A 206 -13.99 -12.41 -12.98
N ALA A 207 -14.27 -13.56 -13.63
CA ALA A 207 -13.94 -13.78 -15.03
C ALA A 207 -14.70 -12.84 -15.97
N ALA A 208 -15.99 -12.59 -15.70
CA ALA A 208 -16.78 -11.63 -16.46
C ALA A 208 -16.25 -10.20 -16.30
N GLU A 209 -15.90 -9.80 -15.07
CA GLU A 209 -15.33 -8.47 -14.78
C GLU A 209 -14.01 -8.24 -15.52
N ILE A 210 -13.09 -9.20 -15.48
CA ILE A 210 -11.82 -9.12 -16.23
C ILE A 210 -12.09 -8.96 -17.73
N LYS A 211 -13.08 -9.69 -18.28
CA LYS A 211 -13.44 -9.62 -19.70
C LYS A 211 -13.99 -8.23 -20.07
N ASN A 212 -14.87 -7.66 -19.24
CA ASN A 212 -15.46 -6.34 -19.49
C ASN A 212 -14.38 -5.26 -19.59
N GLN A 213 -13.41 -5.30 -18.66
CA GLN A 213 -12.28 -4.37 -18.61
C GLN A 213 -11.39 -4.44 -19.85
N GLN A 214 -11.19 -5.64 -20.41
CA GLN A 214 -10.44 -5.82 -21.66
C GLN A 214 -11.20 -5.30 -22.88
N THR A 215 -12.54 -5.29 -22.83
CA THR A 215 -13.39 -4.82 -23.93
C THR A 215 -13.76 -3.34 -23.86
N GLY A 216 -13.38 -2.63 -22.78
CA GLY A 216 -13.65 -1.21 -22.58
C GLY A 216 -15.14 -0.87 -22.43
N GLN A 217 -15.94 -1.80 -21.91
CA GLN A 217 -17.37 -1.62 -21.64
C GLN A 217 -17.61 -1.13 -20.22
#